data_AF-A0A6N6PUJ6-F1
#
_entry.id   AF-A0A6N6PUJ6-F1
#
_cell.length_a   1.000
_cell.length_b   1.000
_cell.length_c   1.000
_cell.angle_alpha   90.00
_cell.angle_beta   90.00
_cell.angle_gamma   90.00
#
_symmetry.space_group_name_H-M   'P 1'
#
loop_
_entity.id
_entity.type
_entity.pdbx_description
1 polymer ?
#
loop_
_entity_poly.entity_id
_entity_poly.type
_entity_poly.pdbx_seq_one_letter_code
_entity_poly.pdbx_strand_id
1 'polypeptide(L)' 'MSASQNRLMALTNNLRAEWEQTKSYWNDAKSREFEERFLQELFPAVNQAISNIESLERTLQKIRSDCE' A
#
# COMPACT_ATOMS: atom_id res chain seq x y z
N MET A 1 1.73 -8.75 -11.68
CA MET A 1 1.71 -7.44 -11.00
C MET A 1 2.36 -6.42 -11.90
N SER A 2 1.70 -5.30 -12.17
CA SER A 2 2.31 -4.21 -12.94
C SER A 2 3.41 -3.50 -12.18
N ALA A 3 4.21 -2.73 -12.92
CA ALA A 3 5.24 -1.88 -12.36
C ALA A 3 4.68 -0.93 -11.28
N SER A 4 3.47 -0.41 -11.48
CA SER A 4 2.80 0.48 -10.52
C SER A 4 2.45 -0.24 -9.21
N GLN A 5 1.91 -1.46 -9.28
CA GLN A 5 1.61 -2.27 -8.10
C GLN A 5 2.89 -2.61 -7.31
N ASN A 6 3.94 -3.04 -8.02
CA ASN A 6 5.22 -3.37 -7.40
C ASN A 6 5.86 -2.15 -6.71
N ARG A 7 5.81 -0.99 -7.37
CA ARG A 7 6.32 0.26 -6.82
C ARG A 7 5.54 0.67 -5.56
N LEU A 8 4.21 0.60 -5.61
CA LEU A 8 3.37 0.95 -4.48
C LEU A 8 3.65 0.03 -3.28
N MET A 9 3.68 -1.29 -3.50
CA MET A 9 4.03 -2.27 -2.47
C MET A 9 5.41 -2.02 -1.85
N ALA A 10 6.43 -1.75 -2.68
CA ALA A 10 7.78 -1.46 -2.20
C ALA A 10 7.82 -0.19 -1.33
N LEU A 11 7.16 0.89 -1.75
CA LEU A 11 7.10 2.13 -0.97
C LEU A 11 6.37 1.92 0.36
N THR A 12 5.29 1.13 0.38
CA THR A 12 4.56 0.80 1.62
C THR A 12 5.40 0.00 2.59
N ASN A 13 6.17 -0.98 2.09
CA ASN A 13 7.10 -1.75 2.93
C ASN A 13 8.22 -0.87 3.50
N ASN A 14 8.78 0.03 2.68
CA ASN A 14 9.77 0.99 3.14
C ASN A 14 9.21 1.90 4.24
N LEU A 15 8.01 2.45 4.04
CA LEU A 15 7.34 3.26 5.06
C LEU A 15 7.17 2.51 6.39
N ARG A 16 6.76 1.24 6.32
CA ARG A 16 6.62 0.41 7.52
C ARG A 16 7.97 0.21 8.23
N ALA A 17 9.03 -0.07 7.48
CA ALA A 17 10.37 -0.23 8.04
C ALA A 17 10.89 1.06 8.70
N GLU A 18 10.72 2.20 8.04
CA GLU A 18 11.07 3.52 8.57
C GLU A 18 10.26 3.86 9.83
N TRP A 19 8.97 3.47 9.88
CA TRP A 19 8.15 3.66 11.07
C TRP A 19 8.64 2.83 12.26
N GLU A 20 9.00 1.56 12.04
CA GLU A 20 9.57 0.72 13.11
C GLU A 20 10.89 1.28 13.63
N GLN A 21 11.75 1.79 12.75
CA GLN A 21 12.97 2.49 13.18
C GLN A 21 12.64 3.76 13.96
N THR A 22 11.67 4.54 13.51
CA THR A 22 11.24 5.77 14.20
C THR A 22 10.73 5.46 15.62
N LYS A 23 9.95 4.39 15.79
CA LYS A 23 9.46 3.94 17.09
C LYS A 23 10.56 3.56 18.08
N SER A 24 11.76 3.21 17.60
CA SER A 24 12.89 2.96 18.50
C SER A 24 13.38 4.22 19.22
N TYR A 25 13.13 5.41 18.65
CA TYR A 25 13.50 6.71 19.22
C TYR A 25 12.29 7.53 19.71
N TRP A 26 11.10 7.32 19.12
CA TRP A 26 9.86 8.04 19.43
C TRP A 26 8.75 7.05 19.76
N ASN A 27 8.55 6.75 21.06
CA ASN A 27 7.63 5.71 21.56
C ASN A 27 6.61 6.23 22.59
N ASP A 28 6.34 7.54 22.59
CA ASP A 28 5.42 8.17 23.51
C ASP A 28 3.95 8.02 23.08
N ALA A 29 3.04 8.67 23.81
CA ALA A 29 1.61 8.66 23.47
C ALA A 29 1.30 9.28 22.09
N LYS A 30 2.13 10.21 21.60
CA LYS A 30 1.93 10.85 20.30
C LYS A 30 2.34 9.96 19.14
N SER A 31 3.40 9.17 19.30
CA SER A 31 3.77 8.13 18.33
C SER A 31 2.64 7.11 18.13
N ARG A 32 1.99 6.67 19.23
CA ARG A 32 0.83 5.77 19.20
C ARG A 32 -0.37 6.40 18.50
N GLU A 33 -0.71 7.64 18.87
CA GLU A 33 -1.80 8.39 18.22
C GLU A 33 -1.55 8.51 16.71
N PHE A 34 -0.31 8.75 16.28
CA PHE A 34 0.05 8.83 14.88
C PHE A 34 -0.13 7.48 14.15
N GLU A 35 0.36 6.39 14.74
CA GLU A 35 0.21 5.04 14.15
C GLU A 35 -1.27 4.68 13.97
N GLU A 36 -2.08 4.90 15.01
CA GLU A 36 -3.52 4.61 15.00
C GLU A 36 -4.27 5.47 13.97
N ARG A 37 -4.01 6.77 13.94
CA ARG A 37 -4.78 7.71 13.09
C ARG A 37 -4.40 7.67 11.62
N PHE A 38 -3.16 7.31 11.29
CA PHE A 38 -2.66 7.43 9.92
C PHE A 38 -2.20 6.10 9.35
N LEU A 39 -1.34 5.37 10.06
CA LEU A 39 -0.70 4.18 9.48
C LEU A 39 -1.61 2.96 9.48
N GLN A 40 -2.41 2.77 10.53
CA GLN A 40 -3.38 1.66 10.63
C GLN A 40 -4.45 1.73 9.54
N GLU A 41 -4.88 2.93 9.13
CA GLU A 41 -5.81 3.10 8.01
C GLU A 41 -5.11 3.05 6.65
N LEU A 42 -3.90 3.61 6.55
CA LEU A 42 -3.15 3.68 5.29
C LEU A 42 -2.77 2.29 4.76
N PHE A 43 -2.24 1.40 5.61
CA PHE A 43 -1.74 0.10 5.11
C PHE A 43 -2.84 -0.77 4.48
N PRO A 44 -4.02 -0.95 5.09
CA PRO A 44 -5.14 -1.65 4.45
C PRO A 44 -5.61 -0.95 3.18
N ALA A 45 -5.71 0.38 3.18
CA ALA A 45 -6.14 1.14 2.01
C ALA A 45 -5.21 0.95 0.81
N VAL A 46 -3.89 0.93 1.04
CA VAL A 46 -2.91 0.67 -0.01
C VAL A 46 -2.98 -0.78 -0.50
N ASN A 47 -3.14 -1.75 0.39
CA ASN A 47 -3.34 -3.15 -0.02
C ASN A 47 -4.58 -3.31 -0.90
N GLN A 48 -5.69 -2.65 -0.52
CA GLN A 48 -6.91 -2.63 -1.33
C GLN A 48 -6.67 -1.97 -2.70
N ALA A 49 -5.93 -0.86 -2.75
CA ALA A 49 -5.58 -0.20 -4.01
C ALA A 49 -4.76 -1.13 -4.93
N ILE A 50 -3.80 -1.88 -4.39
CA ILE A 50 -3.02 -2.87 -5.16
C ILE A 50 -3.95 -3.92 -5.77
N SER A 51 -4.87 -4.49 -4.99
CA SER A 51 -5.86 -5.47 -5.48
C SER A 51 -6.81 -4.89 -6.53
N ASN A 52 -7.23 -3.63 -6.36
CA ASN A 52 -8.09 -2.94 -7.32
C ASN A 52 -7.37 -2.71 -8.66
N ILE A 53 -6.10 -2.30 -8.61
CA ILE A 53 -5.27 -2.16 -9.83
C ILE A 53 -5.16 -3.49 -10.56
N GLU A 54 -4.98 -4.60 -9.83
CA GLU A 54 -4.93 -5.94 -10.44
C GLU A 54 -6.23 -6.29 -11.16
N SER A 55 -7.35 -5.99 -10.51
CA SER A 55 -8.69 -6.27 -11.06
C SER A 55 -8.97 -5.44 -12.31
N LEU A 56 -8.54 -4.18 -12.33
CA LEU A 56 -8.63 -3.30 -13.50
C LEU A 56 -7.77 -3.84 -14.65
N GLU A 57 -6.53 -4.26 -14.39
CA GLU A 57 -5.66 -4.82 -15.42
C GLU A 57 -6.23 -6.09 -16.06
N ARG A 58 -6.76 -7.00 -15.24
CA ARG A 58 -7.45 -8.20 -15.73
C ARG A 58 -8.65 -7.85 -16.61
N THR A 59 -9.42 -6.84 -16.22
CA THR A 59 -10.58 -6.37 -16.99
C THR A 59 -10.16 -5.78 -18.33
N LEU A 60 -9.13 -4.93 -18.35
CA LEU A 60 -8.60 -4.32 -19.58
C LEU A 60 -8.00 -5.37 -20.53
N GLN A 61 -7.29 -6.36 -19.99
CA GLN A 61 -6.75 -7.47 -20.79
C GLN A 61 -7.87 -8.30 -21.43
N LYS A 62 -8.95 -8.57 -20.68
CA LYS A 62 -10.11 -9.28 -21.22
C LYS A 62 -10.78 -8.49 -22.35
N ILE A 63 -11.04 -7.20 -22.15
CA ILE A 63 -11.64 -6.33 -23.19
C ILE A 63 -10.78 -6.35 -24.46
N ARG A 64 -9.45 -6.27 -24.31
CA ARG A 64 -8.55 -6.34 -25.46
C ARG A 64 -8.63 -7.68 -26.18
N SER A 65 -8.63 -8.79 -25.45
CA SER A 65 -8.75 -10.14 -26.04
C SER A 65 -10.10 -10.39 -26.69
N ASP A 66 -11.17 -9.77 -26.20
CA ASP A 66 -12.53 -9.91 -26.76
C ASP A 66 -12.71 -9.06 -28.04
N CYS A 67 -11.81 -8.09 -28.30
CA CYS A 67 -11.83 -7.20 -29.47
C CYS A 67 -10.80 -7.55 -30.56
N GLU A 68 -9.88 -8.48 -30.29
CA GLU A 68 -8.96 -9.08 -31.27
C GLU A 68 -9.60 -10.33 -31.91
#